data_AF-A0A0B1SR66-F1
#
_entry.id   AF-A0A0B1SR66-F1
#
_cell.length_a   1.000
_cell.length_b   1.000
_cell.length_c   1.000
_cell.angle_alpha   90.00
_cell.angle_beta   90.00
_cell.angle_gamma   90.00
#
_symmetry.space_group_name_H-M   'P 1'
#
loop_
_entity.id
_entity.type
_entity.pdbx_description
1 polymer ?
#
loop_
_entity_poly.entity_id
_entity_poly.type
_entity_poly.pdbx_seq_one_letter_code
_entity_poly.pdbx_strand_id
1 'polypeptide(L)'
;MHNFIVVWVDFRISSYLSALFQRVLPVEDTADVDLKKLNDMVLKCVSRHLKAGDDGSFPSYAMEFKARNNDSIKKTDVLEMLGDAVNAVAPTSKVDLNNADITFMVQLVRKTMMVGGMPNYYAKRKYSMRPKEEKRDDVKAGNGENTSSVNEAVENKEEAGADGH
;
A
#
# COMPACT_ATOMS: atom_id res chain seq x y z
N MET A 1 19.41 21.37 6.54
CA MET A 1 18.99 21.63 5.15
C MET A 1 18.17 20.45 4.70
N HIS A 2 16.91 20.72 4.43
CA HIS A 2 15.84 19.75 4.26
C HIS A 2 15.96 19.06 2.90
N ASN A 3 16.35 17.77 2.88
CA ASN A 3 16.19 16.91 1.69
C ASN A 3 14.72 16.50 1.55
N PHE A 4 13.87 17.50 1.30
CA PHE A 4 12.47 17.41 0.93
C PHE A 4 12.35 17.18 -0.58
N ILE A 5 12.93 16.09 -1.07
CA ILE A 5 12.71 15.62 -2.44
C ILE A 5 12.49 14.11 -2.33
N VAL A 6 11.33 13.78 -1.79
CA VAL A 6 10.57 12.61 -2.24
C VAL A 6 10.54 12.75 -3.75
N VAL A 7 10.97 11.69 -4.45
CA VAL A 7 10.93 11.57 -5.90
C VAL A 7 9.70 12.31 -6.43
N TRP A 8 10.01 13.43 -7.08
CA TRP A 8 9.13 14.32 -7.81
C TRP A 8 7.79 13.68 -8.19
N VAL A 9 6.82 13.84 -7.28
CA VAL A 9 5.47 14.29 -7.62
C VAL A 9 5.61 15.68 -8.22
N ASP A 10 6.24 15.73 -9.37
CA ASP A 10 6.38 16.90 -10.22
C ASP A 10 6.58 16.36 -11.67
N PHE A 11 5.97 15.20 -11.95
CA PHE A 11 5.24 15.17 -13.20
C PHE A 11 4.24 16.31 -13.09
N ARG A 12 4.57 17.43 -13.74
CA ARG A 12 3.69 18.57 -13.93
C ARG A 12 2.43 18.02 -14.59
N ILE A 13 1.48 17.58 -13.76
CA ILE A 13 0.14 17.22 -14.19
C ILE A 13 -0.50 18.56 -14.55
N SER A 14 -0.17 19.02 -15.77
CA SER A 14 -1.08 19.84 -16.55
C SER A 14 -2.44 19.18 -16.40
N SER A 15 -3.43 19.97 -15.97
CA SER A 15 -4.72 19.54 -15.40
C SER A 15 -5.58 18.62 -16.29
N TYR A 16 -5.06 18.20 -17.44
CA TYR A 16 -5.69 17.36 -18.45
C TYR A 16 -5.20 15.89 -18.45
N LEU A 17 -4.09 15.53 -17.76
CA LEU A 17 -3.57 14.15 -17.72
C LEU A 17 -3.84 13.39 -16.40
N SER A 18 -4.37 14.05 -15.37
CA SER A 18 -4.69 13.43 -14.06
C SER A 18 -5.71 12.30 -14.14
N ALA A 19 -6.57 12.29 -15.16
CA ALA A 19 -7.64 11.31 -15.32
C ALA A 19 -7.14 9.89 -15.64
N LEU A 20 -5.90 9.72 -16.12
CA LEU A 20 -5.35 8.43 -16.56
C LEU A 20 -4.59 7.68 -15.46
N PHE A 21 -3.98 8.40 -14.51
CA PHE A 21 -3.28 7.77 -13.39
C PHE A 21 -4.27 7.51 -12.25
N GLN A 22 -4.70 6.27 -12.08
CA GLN A 22 -5.69 5.96 -11.03
C GLN A 22 -5.06 5.71 -9.65
N ARG A 23 -3.73 5.52 -9.57
CA ARG A 23 -3.02 5.20 -8.32
C ARG A 23 -1.61 5.78 -8.35
N VAL A 24 -1.21 6.41 -7.25
CA VAL A 24 0.18 6.82 -6.98
C VAL A 24 0.77 5.88 -5.95
N LEU A 25 2.02 5.47 -6.16
CA LEU A 25 2.77 4.67 -5.20
C LEU A 25 3.79 5.56 -4.49
N PRO A 26 3.88 5.48 -3.16
CA PRO A 26 4.93 6.16 -2.41
C PRO A 26 6.26 5.43 -2.68
N VAL A 27 7.14 6.08 -3.44
CA VAL A 27 8.50 5.60 -3.74
C VAL A 27 9.49 6.64 -3.24
N GLU A 28 10.48 6.20 -2.46
CA GLU A 28 11.53 7.06 -1.89
C GLU A 28 12.87 6.89 -2.57
N ASP A 29 13.27 5.64 -2.81
CA ASP A 29 14.52 5.32 -3.46
C ASP A 29 14.24 4.40 -4.65
N THR A 30 15.00 4.59 -5.73
CA THR A 30 14.93 3.80 -6.96
C THR A 30 16.35 3.49 -7.42
N ALA A 31 16.60 2.24 -7.82
CA ALA A 31 17.91 1.80 -8.31
C ALA A 31 17.78 0.71 -9.37
N ASP A 32 18.88 0.40 -10.05
CA ASP A 32 18.97 -0.79 -10.89
C ASP A 32 19.06 -2.06 -10.04
N VAL A 33 18.51 -3.17 -10.55
CA VAL A 33 18.45 -4.49 -9.88
C VAL A 33 19.84 -4.98 -9.44
N ASP A 34 20.05 -4.95 -8.12
CA ASP A 34 21.24 -5.39 -7.39
C ASP A 34 20.80 -5.68 -5.93
N LEU A 35 21.03 -6.91 -5.46
CA LEU A 35 20.64 -7.33 -4.12
C LEU A 35 21.30 -6.51 -3.01
N LYS A 36 22.56 -6.10 -3.18
CA LYS A 36 23.27 -5.33 -2.14
C LYS A 36 22.65 -3.96 -1.96
N LYS A 37 22.41 -3.27 -3.08
CA LYS A 37 21.74 -1.97 -3.08
C LYS A 37 20.32 -2.06 -2.56
N LEU A 38 19.60 -3.14 -2.87
CA LEU A 38 18.26 -3.37 -2.34
C LEU A 38 18.28 -3.46 -0.81
N ASN A 39 19.22 -4.22 -0.25
CA ASN A 39 19.36 -4.32 1.20
C ASN A 39 19.64 -2.95 1.85
N ASP A 40 20.57 -2.18 1.28
CA ASP A 40 20.88 -0.83 1.77
C ASP A 40 19.67 0.11 1.69
N MET A 41 18.91 0.04 0.61
CA MET A 41 17.67 0.81 0.41
C MET A 41 16.59 0.42 1.42
N VAL A 42 16.42 -0.88 1.68
CA VAL A 42 15.46 -1.39 2.67
C VAL A 42 15.85 -0.93 4.07
N LEU A 43 17.12 -1.08 4.47
CA LEU A 43 17.62 -0.63 5.77
C LEU A 43 17.45 0.89 5.96
N LYS A 44 17.79 1.67 4.93
CA LYS A 44 17.58 3.12 4.90
C LYS A 44 16.10 3.48 5.02
N CYS A 45 15.22 2.75 4.35
CA CYS A 45 13.78 2.97 4.43
C CYS A 45 13.25 2.65 5.84
N VAL A 46 13.63 1.50 6.40
CA VAL A 46 13.24 1.04 7.74
C VAL A 46 13.67 2.06 8.79
N SER A 47 14.93 2.48 8.78
CA SER A 47 15.45 3.48 9.75
C SER A 47 14.77 4.86 9.65
N ARG A 48 14.25 5.23 8.48
CA ARG A 48 13.49 6.49 8.32
C ARG A 48 12.09 6.41 8.92
N HIS A 49 11.43 5.26 8.83
CA HIS A 49 10.01 5.12 9.17
C HIS A 49 9.77 4.45 10.53
N LEU A 50 10.50 3.39 10.87
CA LEU A 50 10.43 2.76 12.19
C LEU A 50 11.24 3.57 13.20
N LYS A 51 10.58 4.54 13.83
CA LYS A 51 11.11 5.29 14.97
C LYS A 51 10.31 4.93 16.21
N ALA A 52 10.99 4.85 17.35
CA ALA A 52 10.31 4.71 18.63
C ALA A 52 9.43 5.94 18.87
N GLY A 53 8.18 5.73 19.27
CA GLY A 53 7.31 6.80 19.76
C GLY A 53 7.78 7.31 21.12
N ASP A 54 7.10 8.34 21.62
CA ASP A 54 7.40 8.92 22.94
C ASP A 54 7.25 7.88 24.07
N ASP A 55 6.39 6.87 23.87
CA ASP A 55 6.17 5.74 24.78
C ASP A 55 7.24 4.64 24.67
N GLY A 56 8.27 4.82 23.83
CA GLY A 56 9.32 3.84 23.58
C GLY A 56 8.87 2.60 22.79
N SER A 57 7.62 2.53 22.37
CA SER A 57 7.10 1.47 21.52
C SER A 57 7.39 1.74 20.04
N PHE A 58 7.63 0.66 19.27
CA PHE A 58 7.78 0.76 17.82
C PHE A 58 6.45 0.48 17.13
N PRO A 59 6.14 1.22 16.04
CA PRO A 59 4.92 1.00 15.28
C PRO A 59 4.92 -0.39 14.63
N SER A 60 3.72 -0.91 14.36
CA SER A 60 3.55 -2.15 13.60
C SER A 60 3.89 -1.95 12.11
N TYR A 61 4.31 -3.03 11.44
CA TYR A 61 4.70 -2.95 10.03
C TYR A 61 4.11 -4.05 9.15
N ALA A 62 3.93 -3.72 7.87
CA ALA A 62 3.58 -4.63 6.80
C ALA A 62 4.57 -4.49 5.64
N MET A 63 4.62 -5.50 4.78
CA MET A 63 5.34 -5.43 3.52
C MET A 63 4.44 -5.78 2.33
N GLU A 64 4.39 -4.87 1.36
CA GLU A 64 3.74 -5.06 0.07
C GLU A 64 4.81 -5.27 -1.00
N PHE A 65 4.90 -6.49 -1.54
CA PHE A 65 5.84 -6.84 -2.59
C PHE A 65 5.12 -7.03 -3.93
N LYS A 66 5.61 -6.37 -4.98
CA LYS A 66 5.13 -6.55 -6.35
C LYS A 66 6.30 -6.68 -7.31
N ALA A 67 6.33 -7.76 -8.09
CA ALA A 67 7.32 -7.92 -9.15
C ALA A 67 6.60 -8.08 -10.50
N ARG A 68 7.14 -7.44 -11.54
CA ARG A 68 6.70 -7.60 -12.93
C ARG A 68 7.92 -7.78 -13.81
N ASN A 69 7.93 -8.85 -14.60
CA ASN A 69 9.02 -9.13 -15.54
C ASN A 69 10.38 -9.08 -14.81
N ASN A 70 10.48 -9.86 -13.74
CA ASN A 70 11.66 -10.00 -12.90
C ASN A 70 12.01 -11.48 -12.89
N ASP A 71 13.24 -11.79 -13.26
CA ASP A 71 13.72 -13.17 -13.39
C ASP A 71 14.61 -13.62 -12.22
N SER A 72 14.92 -12.74 -11.25
CA SER A 72 16.00 -12.98 -10.28
C SER A 72 15.64 -12.81 -8.80
N ILE A 73 14.90 -11.78 -8.40
CA ILE A 73 14.66 -11.48 -6.98
C ILE A 73 13.35 -12.11 -6.49
N LYS A 74 13.40 -12.92 -5.43
CA LYS A 74 12.19 -13.54 -4.86
C LYS A 74 11.64 -12.70 -3.72
N LYS A 75 10.34 -12.85 -3.47
CA LYS A 75 9.66 -12.22 -2.32
C LYS A 75 10.27 -12.66 -0.99
N THR A 76 10.71 -13.92 -0.90
CA THR A 76 11.36 -14.51 0.30
C THR A 76 12.62 -13.75 0.66
N ASP A 77 13.48 -13.48 -0.32
CA ASP A 77 14.76 -12.80 -0.10
C ASP A 77 14.53 -11.38 0.42
N VAL A 78 13.51 -10.70 -0.12
CA VAL A 78 13.11 -9.36 0.34
C VAL A 78 12.48 -9.38 1.73
N LEU A 79 11.71 -10.41 2.05
CA LEU A 79 11.16 -10.61 3.40
C LEU A 79 12.27 -10.82 4.43
N GLU A 80 13.28 -11.63 4.10
CA GLU A 80 14.44 -11.88 4.96
C GLU A 80 15.25 -10.58 5.17
N MET A 81 15.60 -9.88 4.09
CA MET A 81 16.30 -8.58 4.18
C MET A 81 15.53 -7.55 5.02
N LEU A 82 14.20 -7.47 4.85
CA LEU A 82 13.38 -6.58 5.65
C LEU A 82 13.34 -7.02 7.12
N GLY A 83 13.20 -8.33 7.38
CA GLY A 83 13.20 -8.88 8.74
C GLY A 83 14.48 -8.55 9.48
N ASP A 84 15.64 -8.75 8.83
CA ASP A 84 16.95 -8.42 9.39
C ASP A 84 17.09 -6.92 9.67
N ALA A 85 16.65 -6.07 8.72
CA ALA A 85 16.68 -4.62 8.88
C ALA A 85 15.78 -4.14 10.04
N VAL A 86 14.58 -4.71 10.18
CA VAL A 86 13.67 -4.38 11.29
C VAL A 86 14.24 -4.87 12.61
N ASN A 87 14.80 -6.08 12.67
CA ASN A 87 15.41 -6.60 13.89
C ASN A 87 16.60 -5.74 14.35
N ALA A 88 17.36 -5.17 13.41
CA ALA A 88 18.48 -4.27 13.71
C ALA A 88 18.02 -2.88 14.22
N VAL A 89 16.91 -2.34 13.72
CA VAL A 89 16.46 -0.97 14.02
C VAL A 89 15.40 -0.92 15.13
N ALA A 90 14.46 -1.87 15.10
CA ALA A 90 13.20 -1.86 15.84
C ALA A 90 12.80 -3.29 16.26
N PRO A 91 13.58 -3.96 17.13
CA PRO A 91 13.39 -5.37 17.44
C PRO A 91 12.07 -5.71 18.14
N THR A 92 11.40 -4.73 18.76
CA THR A 92 10.11 -4.93 19.43
C THR A 92 8.91 -4.62 18.52
N SER A 93 9.16 -4.22 17.26
CA SER A 93 8.12 -3.98 16.27
C SER A 93 7.41 -5.28 15.89
N LYS A 94 6.10 -5.20 15.64
CA LYS A 94 5.27 -6.36 15.28
C LYS A 94 4.81 -6.29 13.83
N VAL A 95 4.74 -7.46 13.19
CA VAL A 95 4.15 -7.59 11.85
C VAL A 95 2.63 -7.59 11.96
N ASP A 96 1.96 -6.72 11.20
CA ASP A 96 0.50 -6.72 11.01
C ASP A 96 0.19 -6.67 9.50
N LEU A 97 -0.55 -7.63 8.97
CA LEU A 97 -0.85 -7.72 7.54
C LEU A 97 -2.13 -6.98 7.12
N ASN A 98 -2.93 -6.51 8.09
CA ASN A 98 -4.25 -5.93 7.85
C ASN A 98 -4.28 -4.42 8.12
N ASN A 99 -3.69 -3.98 9.23
CA ASN A 99 -3.73 -2.58 9.68
C ASN A 99 -2.38 -2.11 10.24
N ALA A 100 -1.29 -2.41 9.54
CA ALA A 100 0.01 -1.89 9.94
C ALA A 100 0.05 -0.36 9.94
N ASP A 101 0.67 0.18 10.98
CA ASP A 101 0.99 1.61 11.12
C ASP A 101 1.91 2.06 9.98
N ILE A 102 2.85 1.22 9.58
CA ILE A 102 3.79 1.50 8.48
C ILE A 102 3.76 0.36 7.48
N THR A 103 3.60 0.68 6.20
CA THR A 103 3.73 -0.31 5.12
C THR A 103 4.94 -0.01 4.27
N PHE A 104 5.84 -0.98 4.18
CA PHE A 104 6.97 -0.96 3.26
C PHE A 104 6.54 -1.51 1.91
N MET A 105 6.76 -0.73 0.86
CA MET A 105 6.50 -1.11 -0.51
C MET A 105 7.79 -1.43 -1.22
N VAL A 106 7.86 -2.62 -1.80
CA VAL A 106 8.98 -3.03 -2.64
C VAL A 106 8.42 -3.46 -3.98
N GLN A 107 8.79 -2.71 -5.02
CA GLN A 107 8.33 -2.98 -6.37
C GLN A 107 9.49 -3.18 -7.34
N LEU A 108 9.45 -4.28 -8.09
CA LEU A 108 10.41 -4.60 -9.13
C LEU A 108 9.73 -4.59 -10.47
N VAL A 109 10.30 -3.82 -11.40
CA VAL A 109 9.84 -3.77 -12.79
C VAL A 109 11.06 -3.84 -13.70
N ARG A 110 11.19 -4.93 -14.45
CA ARG A 110 12.36 -5.19 -15.31
C ARG A 110 13.68 -5.12 -14.53
N LYS A 111 14.51 -4.12 -14.84
CA LYS A 111 15.82 -3.89 -14.22
C LYS A 111 15.79 -2.79 -13.16
N THR A 112 14.61 -2.34 -12.75
CA THR A 112 14.46 -1.25 -11.78
C THR A 112 13.78 -1.75 -10.50
N MET A 113 14.40 -1.47 -9.35
CA MET A 113 13.83 -1.67 -8.02
C MET A 113 13.37 -0.33 -7.47
N MET A 114 12.22 -0.34 -6.77
CA MET A 114 11.62 0.82 -6.13
C MET A 114 11.26 0.44 -4.69
N VAL A 115 11.67 1.26 -3.73
CA VAL A 115 11.40 1.05 -2.30
C VAL A 115 10.79 2.32 -1.72
N GLY A 116 9.78 2.17 -0.88
CA GLY A 116 9.18 3.26 -0.12
C GLY A 116 8.53 2.77 1.17
N GLY A 117 8.37 3.66 2.13
CA GLY A 117 7.66 3.41 3.38
C GLY A 117 6.54 4.43 3.53
N MET A 118 5.36 3.98 3.92
CA MET A 118 4.22 4.87 4.07
C MET A 118 3.47 4.61 5.38
N PRO A 119 3.30 5.65 6.22
CA PRO A 119 2.47 5.54 7.41
C PRO A 119 0.98 5.54 7.02
N ASN A 120 0.22 4.65 7.66
CA ASN A 120 -1.21 4.45 7.50
C ASN A 120 -1.61 4.19 6.04
N TYR A 121 -0.87 3.31 5.36
CA TYR A 121 -1.10 3.02 3.94
C TYR A 121 -2.50 2.48 3.66
N TYR A 122 -3.02 1.54 4.46
CA TYR A 122 -4.35 0.95 4.24
C TYR A 122 -5.49 1.97 4.32
N ALA A 123 -5.36 2.99 5.18
CA ALA A 123 -6.30 4.10 5.25
C ALA A 123 -6.21 5.03 4.03
N LYS A 124 -5.01 5.17 3.44
CA LYS A 124 -4.75 6.08 2.30
C LYS A 124 -4.88 5.43 0.92
N ARG A 125 -4.87 4.10 0.84
CA ARG A 125 -4.94 3.34 -0.42
C ARG A 125 -6.23 3.59 -1.22
N LYS A 126 -7.30 4.06 -0.57
CA LYS A 126 -8.60 4.34 -1.18
C LYS A 126 -8.77 5.76 -1.73
N TYR A 127 -7.77 6.64 -1.62
CA TYR A 127 -7.84 7.96 -2.26
C TYR A 127 -7.68 7.82 -3.78
N SER A 128 -8.82 7.86 -4.47
CA SER A 128 -8.89 8.04 -5.92
C SER A 128 -8.46 9.46 -6.26
N MET A 129 -7.57 9.65 -7.24
CA MET A 129 -7.18 10.97 -7.75
C MET A 129 -8.29 11.66 -8.57
N ARG A 130 -9.49 11.06 -8.64
CA ARG A 130 -10.63 11.73 -9.24
C ARG A 130 -10.97 12.97 -8.40
N PRO A 131 -11.17 14.13 -9.04
CA PRO A 131 -11.83 15.25 -8.37
C PRO A 131 -13.10 14.70 -7.71
N LYS A 132 -13.32 14.98 -6.42
CA LYS A 132 -14.66 14.79 -5.86
C LYS A 132 -15.55 15.72 -6.68
N GLU A 133 -16.44 15.15 -7.47
CA GLU A 133 -17.50 15.94 -8.08
C GLU A 133 -18.17 16.70 -6.93
N GLU A 134 -18.09 18.02 -6.97
CA GLU A 134 -18.89 18.86 -6.10
C GLU A 134 -20.33 18.46 -6.39
N LYS A 135 -20.97 17.78 -5.43
CA LYS A 135 -22.41 17.60 -5.47
C LYS A 135 -22.97 19.02 -5.53
N ARG A 136 -23.44 19.43 -6.70
CA ARG A 136 -24.30 20.60 -6.79
C ARG A 136 -25.50 20.23 -5.94
N ASP A 137 -25.73 20.99 -4.87
CA ASP A 137 -26.97 20.92 -4.12
C ASP A 137 -28.08 21.39 -5.05
N ASP A 138 -28.60 20.49 -5.88
CA ASP A 138 -29.83 20.70 -6.62
C ASP A 138 -30.96 20.68 -5.59
N VAL A 139 -31.25 21.84 -5.00
CA VAL A 139 -32.50 22.08 -4.29
C VAL A 139 -33.64 21.95 -5.31
N LYS A 140 -34.29 20.78 -5.33
CA LYS A 140 -35.66 20.67 -5.84
C LYS A 140 -36.52 19.80 -4.93
N ALA A 141 -37.57 20.44 -4.44
CA ALA A 141 -38.50 19.99 -3.43
C ALA A 141 -39.48 18.92 -3.92
N GLY A 142 -39.90 18.05 -2.98
CA GLY A 142 -41.13 17.23 -2.97
C GLY A 142 -41.04 15.92 -3.77
N ASN A 143 -41.58 14.77 -3.37
CA ASN A 143 -42.51 14.41 -2.29
C ASN A 143 -42.59 12.86 -2.25
N GLY A 144 -42.87 12.24 -1.10
CA GLY A 144 -43.53 10.93 -1.03
C GLY A 144 -42.76 9.76 -0.38
N GLU A 145 -43.26 9.34 0.78
CA GLU A 145 -42.75 8.35 1.74
C GLU A 145 -43.08 6.87 1.42
N ASN A 146 -42.24 5.95 1.93
CA ASN A 146 -42.58 4.80 2.82
C ASN A 146 -41.47 3.73 2.75
N THR A 147 -40.61 3.56 3.77
CA THR A 147 -40.75 2.64 4.95
C THR A 147 -41.23 1.24 4.56
N SER A 148 -40.60 0.11 4.90
CA SER A 148 -39.73 -0.25 6.02
C SER A 148 -39.30 -1.73 5.79
N SER A 149 -38.02 -2.07 5.90
CA SER A 149 -37.42 -2.84 7.01
C SER A 149 -37.51 -4.37 6.95
N VAL A 150 -36.37 -4.96 7.29
CA VAL A 150 -36.13 -6.25 7.96
C VAL A 150 -35.60 -7.41 7.09
N ASN A 151 -34.47 -7.90 7.60
CA ASN A 151 -33.68 -9.07 7.24
C ASN A 151 -34.48 -10.37 7.32
N GLU A 152 -34.06 -11.39 6.57
CA GLU A 152 -33.87 -12.72 7.15
C GLU A 152 -32.95 -13.56 6.26
N ALA A 153 -32.01 -14.23 6.92
CA ALA A 153 -31.13 -15.24 6.37
C ALA A 153 -31.88 -16.56 6.31
N VAL A 154 -31.69 -17.38 5.27
CA VAL A 154 -31.71 -18.84 5.41
C VAL A 154 -30.76 -19.50 4.41
N GLU A 155 -30.04 -20.45 4.97
CA GLU A 155 -29.01 -21.37 4.49
C GLU A 155 -29.58 -22.57 3.67
N ASN A 156 -28.65 -23.33 3.08
CA ASN A 156 -28.73 -24.74 2.63
C ASN A 156 -29.26 -25.02 1.21
N LYS A 157 -28.40 -25.53 0.32
CA LYS A 157 -28.03 -26.96 0.02
C LYS A 157 -28.56 -27.23 -1.41
N GLU A 158 -28.03 -28.08 -2.27
CA GLU A 158 -27.20 -29.26 -2.14
C GLU A 158 -26.64 -29.59 -3.55
N GLU A 159 -25.70 -30.51 -3.55
CA GLU A 159 -24.96 -31.09 -4.67
C GLU A 159 -25.85 -31.74 -5.74
N ALA A 160 -25.40 -31.67 -6.99
CA ALA A 160 -25.68 -32.68 -8.01
C ALA A 160 -24.58 -32.63 -9.09
N GLY A 161 -23.55 -33.45 -8.89
CA GLY A 161 -22.52 -33.74 -9.89
C GLY A 161 -22.35 -35.25 -9.98
N ALA A 162 -23.13 -35.86 -10.87
CA ALA A 162 -23.02 -37.27 -11.22
C ALA A 162 -21.72 -37.51 -12.00
N ASP A 163 -20.92 -38.48 -11.59
CA ASP A 163 -19.97 -39.14 -12.48
C ASP A 163 -20.12 -40.65 -12.29
N GLY A 164 -20.53 -41.31 -13.37
CA GLY A 164 -20.70 -42.75 -13.46
C GLY A 164 -19.69 -43.30 -14.45
N HIS A 165 -18.98 -44.33 -13.98
CA HIS A 165 -18.33 -45.43 -14.71
C HIS A 165 -17.77 -45.19 -16.12
#